data_AF-A0A5C4WUS2-F1
#
_entry.id   AF-A0A5C4WUS2-F1
#
_cell.length_a   1.000
_cell.length_b   1.000
_cell.length_c   1.000
_cell.angle_alpha   90.00
_cell.angle_beta   90.00
_cell.angle_gamma   90.00
#
_symmetry.space_group_name_H-M   'P 1'
#
loop_
_entity.id
_entity.type
_entity.pdbx_description
1 polymer ?
#
loop_
_entity_poly.entity_id
_entity_poly.type
_entity_poly.pdbx_seq_one_letter_code
_entity_poly.pdbx_strand_id
1 'polypeptide(L)'
;MTPVELAEVLGEPPVPEGTWEREAIYVSAAALRRRVPAGPLAERVRGLAGVAAVEVRGDGFLRIVVGEPAEAMLFEPPRLPEPSWPDFPRTWDNPGFVVRYGHVRASWVLRWARELGVPSGEVRGELLDGAYDRRVLRVLAELPGRLVSRDPGWEAYLVRLALAYHDAHERAPAVPVGDRPAGPVHAARVRLARAVRDVLPGPDRL
;
A
#
# COMPACT_ATOMS: atom_id res chain seq x y z
N MET A 1 -3.05 8.26 8.79
CA MET A 1 -2.09 9.27 8.30
C MET A 1 -1.71 8.96 6.86
N THR A 2 -2.16 9.80 5.93
CA THR A 2 -1.94 9.62 4.50
C THR A 2 -0.77 10.46 3.99
N PRO A 3 -0.16 10.10 2.85
CA PRO A 3 0.77 10.99 2.15
C PRO A 3 0.20 12.36 1.83
N VAL A 4 -1.10 12.46 1.56
CA VAL A 4 -1.78 13.71 1.23
C VAL A 4 -1.86 14.61 2.47
N GLU A 5 -2.25 14.06 3.62
CA GLU A 5 -2.26 14.77 4.90
C GLU A 5 -0.84 15.20 5.31
N LEU A 6 0.16 14.33 5.10
CA LEU A 6 1.57 14.72 5.30
C LEU A 6 1.97 15.86 4.35
N ALA A 7 1.54 15.81 3.08
CA ALA A 7 1.84 16.83 2.09
C ALA A 7 1.26 18.21 2.47
N GLU A 8 0.09 18.27 3.12
CA GLU A 8 -0.50 19.54 3.57
C GLU A 8 0.41 20.26 4.58
N VAL A 9 1.08 19.51 5.45
CA VAL A 9 2.00 20.07 6.45
C VAL A 9 3.38 20.35 5.87
N LEU A 10 3.88 19.41 5.07
CA LEU A 10 5.21 19.44 4.45
C LEU A 10 5.28 20.41 3.26
N GLY A 11 4.15 20.73 2.62
CA GLY A 11 4.07 21.51 1.39
C GLY A 11 4.45 20.75 0.12
N GLU A 12 4.87 19.50 0.26
CA GLU A 12 5.12 18.55 -0.82
C GLU A 12 4.86 17.12 -0.30
N PRO A 13 4.40 16.20 -1.16
CA PRO A 13 4.23 14.81 -0.80
C PRO A 13 5.59 14.19 -0.43
N PRO A 14 5.67 13.49 0.72
CA PRO A 14 6.92 12.88 1.12
C PRO A 14 7.18 11.60 0.31
N VAL A 15 8.45 11.20 0.20
CA VAL A 15 8.88 10.09 -0.64
C VAL A 15 8.99 8.83 0.21
N PRO A 16 8.48 7.67 -0.22
CA PRO A 16 8.70 6.44 0.52
C PRO A 16 10.17 6.02 0.52
N GLU A 17 10.68 5.55 1.66
CA GLU A 17 12.05 5.04 1.82
C GLU A 17 12.07 3.56 2.23
N GLY A 18 12.84 2.76 1.51
CA GLY A 18 13.04 1.34 1.80
C GLY A 18 11.94 0.45 1.22
N THR A 19 11.87 -0.80 1.68
CA THR A 19 10.92 -1.81 1.19
C THR A 19 9.59 -1.81 1.93
N TRP A 20 9.54 -1.08 3.05
CA TRP A 20 8.44 -1.00 4.02
C TRP A 20 7.90 -2.33 4.52
N GLU A 21 8.75 -3.35 4.55
CA GLU A 21 8.37 -4.65 5.10
C GLU A 21 8.07 -4.57 6.61
N ARG A 22 8.78 -3.71 7.34
CA ARG A 22 8.71 -3.59 8.81
C ARG A 22 8.20 -2.26 9.36
N GLU A 23 8.39 -1.17 8.63
CA GLU A 23 7.92 0.17 8.98
C GLU A 23 7.53 0.91 7.70
N ALA A 24 6.43 1.67 7.72
CA ALA A 24 6.15 2.62 6.65
C ALA A 24 6.91 3.92 6.94
N ILE A 25 7.97 4.16 6.17
CA ILE A 25 8.90 5.26 6.38
C ILE A 25 8.85 6.19 5.19
N TYR A 26 8.46 7.44 5.42
CA TYR A 26 8.66 8.48 4.44
C TYR A 26 9.89 9.32 4.75
N VAL A 27 10.49 9.86 3.71
CA VAL A 27 11.55 10.85 3.77
C VAL A 27 11.07 12.13 3.08
N SER A 28 11.32 13.27 3.71
CA SER A 28 10.97 14.57 3.15
C SER A 28 12.15 15.53 3.17
N ALA A 29 12.39 16.16 2.01
CA ALA A 29 13.36 17.26 1.85
C ALA A 29 12.70 18.63 2.07
N ALA A 30 11.45 18.68 2.54
CA ALA A 30 10.63 19.88 2.58
C ALA A 30 11.30 21.03 3.35
N ALA A 31 11.96 20.73 4.47
CA ALA A 31 12.69 21.73 5.26
C ALA A 31 13.77 22.42 4.41
N LEU A 32 14.58 21.64 3.69
CA LEU A 32 15.66 22.12 2.83
C LEU A 32 15.12 22.92 1.65
N ARG A 33 14.14 22.37 0.93
CA ARG A 33 13.57 22.98 -0.28
C ARG A 33 12.87 24.30 0.01
N ARG A 34 12.18 24.36 1.14
CA ARG A 34 11.45 25.56 1.59
C ARG A 34 12.32 26.51 2.42
N ARG A 35 13.57 26.13 2.72
CA ARG A 35 14.52 26.88 3.55
C ARG A 35 13.93 27.24 4.93
N VAL A 36 13.25 26.28 5.55
CA VAL A 36 12.69 26.42 6.90
C VAL A 36 13.46 25.54 7.90
N PRO A 37 13.53 25.91 9.19
CA PRO A 37 14.15 25.07 10.20
C PRO A 37 13.48 23.69 10.31
N ALA A 38 14.27 22.62 10.22
CA ALA A 38 13.76 21.24 10.22
C ALA A 38 13.11 20.84 11.56
N GLY A 39 13.63 21.33 12.70
CA GLY A 39 13.10 21.02 14.04
C GLY A 39 11.62 21.42 14.20
N PRO A 40 11.26 22.70 14.05
CA PRO A 40 9.86 23.15 14.09
C PRO A 40 8.94 22.44 13.08
N LEU A 41 9.43 22.14 11.88
CA LEU A 41 8.64 21.36 10.90
C LEU A 41 8.43 19.92 11.38
N ALA A 42 9.46 19.29 11.95
CA ALA A 42 9.38 17.95 12.52
C ALA A 42 8.40 17.89 13.70
N GLU A 43 8.38 18.90 14.58
CA GLU A 43 7.39 18.98 15.67
C GLU A 43 5.96 19.06 15.15
N ARG A 44 5.71 19.87 14.10
CA ARG A 44 4.41 19.93 13.45
C ARG A 44 3.97 18.58 12.88
N VAL A 45 4.88 17.86 12.23
CA VAL A 45 4.60 16.53 11.68
C VAL A 45 4.38 15.50 12.80
N ARG A 46 5.15 15.57 13.88
CA ARG A 46 5.04 14.64 15.02
C ARG A 46 3.71 14.79 15.76
N GLY A 47 3.09 15.97 15.72
CA GLY A 47 1.75 16.21 16.26
C GLY A 47 0.60 15.64 15.43
N LEU A 48 0.86 15.03 14.26
CA LEU A 48 -0.17 14.50 13.39
C LEU A 48 -0.59 13.07 13.80
N ALA A 49 -1.90 12.82 13.83
CA ALA A 49 -2.45 11.52 14.20
C ALA A 49 -2.01 10.42 13.22
N GLY A 50 -1.39 9.34 13.72
CA GLY A 50 -0.88 8.23 12.91
C GLY A 50 0.59 8.36 12.49
N VAL A 51 1.27 9.46 12.87
CA VAL A 51 2.74 9.52 12.84
C VAL A 51 3.28 8.86 14.11
N ALA A 52 4.06 7.80 13.93
CA ALA A 52 4.67 7.04 15.03
C ALA A 52 6.00 7.65 15.49
N ALA A 53 6.80 8.17 14.56
CA ALA A 53 8.06 8.83 14.88
C ALA A 53 8.47 9.83 13.80
N VAL A 54 9.24 10.86 14.18
CA VAL A 54 9.90 11.78 13.25
C VAL A 54 11.32 12.01 13.73
N GLU A 55 12.28 11.78 12.85
CA GLU A 55 13.70 12.02 13.05
C GLU A 55 14.17 13.09 12.05
N VAL A 56 14.91 14.09 12.53
CA VAL A 56 15.62 15.03 11.67
C VAL A 56 17.02 14.47 11.44
N ARG A 57 17.32 14.11 10.20
CA ARG A 57 18.65 13.64 9.79
C ARG A 57 19.64 14.82 9.78
N GLY A 58 20.93 14.51 9.90
CA GLY A 58 22.00 15.53 9.92
C GLY A 58 22.11 16.36 8.63
N ASP A 59 21.53 15.88 7.54
CA ASP A 59 21.41 16.56 6.25
C ASP A 59 20.15 17.44 6.14
N GLY A 60 19.32 17.51 7.18
CA GLY A 60 18.08 18.29 7.23
C GLY A 60 16.85 17.61 6.64
N PHE A 61 16.95 16.34 6.24
CA PHE A 61 15.79 15.55 5.84
C PHE A 61 14.99 15.08 7.05
N LEU A 62 13.66 14.98 6.88
CA LEU A 62 12.79 14.40 7.89
C LEU A 62 12.52 12.94 7.52
N ARG A 63 12.88 12.01 8.41
CA ARG A 63 12.47 10.60 8.35
C ARG A 63 11.22 10.44 9.21
N ILE A 64 10.11 10.04 8.60
CA ILE A 64 8.77 10.02 9.20
C ILE A 64 8.27 8.58 9.18
N VAL A 65 8.08 7.98 10.35
CA VAL A 65 7.47 6.65 10.50
C VAL A 65 5.97 6.84 10.73
N VAL A 66 5.14 6.18 9.93
CA VAL A 66 3.68 6.13 10.14
C VAL A 66 3.26 4.77 10.68
N GLY A 67 2.33 4.78 11.64
CA GLY A 67 1.90 3.59 12.38
C GLY A 67 1.00 2.67 11.57
N GLU A 68 -0.06 3.24 10.98
CA GLU A 68 -1.11 2.47 10.28
C GLU A 68 -1.55 3.18 9.00
N PRO A 69 -1.13 2.71 7.81
CA PRO A 69 -1.48 3.34 6.54
C PRO A 69 -2.81 2.83 5.98
N ALA A 70 -3.82 2.61 6.82
CA ALA A 70 -5.09 2.01 6.40
C ALA A 70 -5.83 2.83 5.34
N GLU A 71 -5.64 4.15 5.35
CA GLU A 71 -6.22 5.04 4.35
C GLU A 71 -5.62 4.82 2.95
N ALA A 72 -4.51 4.08 2.81
CA ALA A 72 -3.99 3.69 1.50
C ALA A 72 -5.02 2.87 0.69
N MET A 73 -5.92 2.15 1.36
CA MET A 73 -7.01 1.42 0.69
C MET A 73 -8.15 2.33 0.19
N LEU A 74 -8.18 3.60 0.57
CA LEU A 74 -9.13 4.60 0.09
C LEU A 74 -8.63 5.33 -1.15
N PHE A 75 -7.35 5.22 -1.45
CA PHE A 75 -6.76 5.89 -2.59
C PHE A 75 -7.22 5.22 -3.88
N GLU A 76 -7.93 5.94 -4.73
CA GLU A 76 -8.32 5.47 -6.06
C GLU A 76 -7.18 5.78 -7.05
N PRO A 77 -6.42 4.76 -7.50
CA PRO A 77 -5.30 5.02 -8.38
C PRO A 77 -5.75 5.34 -9.80
N PRO A 78 -5.03 6.21 -10.53
CA PRO A 78 -5.17 6.23 -11.98
C PRO A 78 -4.76 4.87 -12.53
N ARG A 79 -5.24 4.53 -13.73
CA ARG A 79 -4.78 3.31 -14.43
C ARG A 79 -3.27 3.42 -14.64
N LEU A 80 -2.52 2.58 -13.93
CA LEU A 80 -1.06 2.53 -14.04
C LEU A 80 -0.67 1.96 -15.41
N PRO A 81 0.45 2.41 -16.00
CA PRO A 81 0.93 1.87 -17.26
C PRO A 81 1.16 0.36 -17.10
N GLU A 82 0.63 -0.43 -18.02
CA GLU A 82 0.92 -1.86 -18.06
C GLU A 82 2.39 -2.05 -18.46
N PRO A 83 3.22 -2.72 -17.64
CA PRO A 83 4.61 -2.97 -18.00
C PRO A 83 4.70 -3.85 -19.24
N SER A 84 5.76 -3.66 -20.04
CA SER A 84 5.97 -4.37 -21.32
C SER A 84 6.36 -5.86 -21.18
N TRP A 85 6.10 -6.47 -20.02
CA TRP A 85 6.54 -7.84 -19.72
C TRP A 85 5.76 -8.90 -20.52
N PRO A 86 6.43 -9.99 -20.95
CA PRO A 86 5.74 -11.10 -21.59
C PRO A 86 4.89 -11.91 -20.58
N ASP A 87 3.79 -12.52 -21.07
CA ASP A 87 2.96 -13.41 -20.24
C ASP A 87 3.65 -14.75 -19.94
N PHE A 88 4.53 -15.20 -20.85
CA PHE A 88 5.20 -16.49 -20.79
C PHE A 88 6.71 -16.33 -20.58
N PRO A 89 7.36 -17.27 -19.86
CA PRO A 89 6.75 -18.42 -19.18
C PRO A 89 6.01 -18.01 -17.90
N ARG A 90 4.95 -18.74 -17.55
CA ARG A 90 4.14 -18.50 -16.34
C ARG A 90 4.84 -19.07 -15.11
N THR A 91 5.88 -18.39 -14.65
CA THR A 91 6.75 -18.79 -13.53
C THR A 91 6.96 -17.62 -12.58
N TRP A 92 7.28 -17.90 -11.32
CA TRP A 92 7.52 -16.87 -10.30
C TRP A 92 8.72 -15.96 -10.60
N ASP A 93 9.65 -16.41 -11.45
CA ASP A 93 10.77 -15.59 -11.92
C ASP A 93 10.36 -14.59 -13.03
N ASN A 94 9.16 -14.73 -13.61
CA ASN A 94 8.64 -13.79 -14.61
C ASN A 94 7.79 -12.70 -13.93
N PRO A 95 8.23 -11.42 -13.93
CA PRO A 95 7.48 -10.33 -13.30
C PRO A 95 6.10 -10.08 -13.93
N GLY A 96 5.97 -10.30 -15.25
CA GLY A 96 4.71 -10.22 -15.96
C GLY A 96 3.67 -11.21 -15.44
N PHE A 97 4.09 -12.44 -15.23
CA PHE A 97 3.24 -13.47 -14.62
C PHE A 97 2.88 -13.11 -13.18
N VAL A 98 3.86 -12.73 -12.35
CA VAL A 98 3.65 -12.40 -10.92
C VAL A 98 2.58 -11.33 -10.75
N VAL A 99 2.68 -10.23 -11.51
CA VAL A 99 1.76 -9.10 -11.41
C VAL A 99 0.35 -9.45 -11.90
N ARG A 100 0.24 -10.10 -13.06
CA ARG A 100 -1.06 -10.53 -13.61
C ARG A 100 -1.74 -11.57 -12.72
N TYR A 101 -0.97 -12.51 -12.19
CA TYR A 101 -1.48 -13.51 -11.26
C TYR A 101 -2.00 -12.86 -9.97
N GLY A 102 -1.29 -11.85 -9.44
CA GLY A 102 -1.76 -11.02 -8.33
C GLY A 102 -3.11 -10.34 -8.62
N HIS A 103 -3.25 -9.71 -9.80
CA HIS A 103 -4.52 -9.08 -10.22
C HIS A 103 -5.67 -10.08 -10.31
N VAL A 104 -5.45 -11.22 -10.99
CA VAL A 104 -6.44 -12.29 -11.15
C VAL A 104 -6.87 -12.77 -9.77
N ARG A 105 -5.92 -13.13 -8.91
CA ARG A 105 -6.19 -13.61 -7.55
C ARG A 105 -7.02 -12.63 -6.73
N ALA A 106 -6.67 -11.34 -6.75
CA ALA A 106 -7.42 -10.32 -6.05
C ALA A 106 -8.87 -10.22 -6.56
N SER A 107 -9.07 -10.32 -7.87
CA SER A 107 -10.39 -10.29 -8.49
C SER A 107 -11.23 -11.52 -8.16
N TRP A 108 -10.62 -12.71 -8.09
CA TRP A 108 -11.27 -13.94 -7.64
C TRP A 108 -11.69 -13.86 -6.17
N VAL A 109 -10.88 -13.26 -5.30
CA VAL A 109 -11.26 -12.98 -3.92
C VAL A 109 -12.52 -12.11 -3.84
N LEU A 110 -12.61 -11.05 -4.65
CA LEU A 110 -13.82 -10.20 -4.68
C LEU A 110 -15.06 -11.00 -5.12
N ARG A 111 -14.90 -11.91 -6.09
CA ARG A 111 -15.97 -12.79 -6.53
C ARG A 111 -16.40 -13.77 -5.42
N TRP A 112 -15.45 -14.46 -4.80
CA TRP A 112 -15.74 -15.40 -3.71
C TRP A 112 -16.36 -14.73 -2.49
N ALA A 113 -15.87 -13.53 -2.14
CA ALA A 113 -16.44 -12.75 -1.05
C ALA A 113 -17.93 -12.47 -1.26
N ARG A 114 -18.33 -12.14 -2.50
CA ARG A 114 -19.75 -11.97 -2.86
C ARG A 114 -20.53 -13.28 -2.76
N GLU A 115 -19.98 -14.38 -3.29
CA GLU A 115 -20.63 -15.70 -3.25
C GLU A 115 -20.81 -16.23 -1.82
N LEU A 116 -19.87 -15.90 -0.92
CA LEU A 116 -19.89 -16.28 0.50
C LEU A 116 -20.61 -15.27 1.41
N GLY A 117 -21.15 -14.19 0.85
CA GLY A 117 -21.85 -13.16 1.62
C GLY A 117 -20.98 -12.38 2.60
N VAL A 118 -19.67 -12.25 2.33
CA VAL A 118 -18.78 -11.41 3.13
C VAL A 118 -19.25 -9.95 2.99
N PRO A 119 -19.54 -9.24 4.11
CA PRO A 119 -20.05 -7.88 4.04
C PRO A 119 -19.06 -6.93 3.35
N SER A 120 -19.58 -6.08 2.47
CA SER A 120 -18.88 -4.85 2.09
C SER A 120 -19.10 -3.81 3.20
N GLY A 121 -18.03 -3.19 3.66
CA GLY A 121 -18.09 -2.24 4.76
C GLY A 121 -17.11 -1.10 4.63
N GLU A 122 -17.17 -0.20 5.60
CA GLU A 122 -16.19 0.87 5.81
C GLU A 122 -14.77 0.31 5.95
N VAL A 123 -13.79 1.17 5.75
CA VAL A 123 -12.39 0.83 6.05
C VAL A 123 -12.26 0.59 7.55
N ARG A 124 -11.80 -0.59 7.92
CA ARG A 124 -11.44 -0.95 9.30
C ARG A 124 -9.99 -1.39 9.34
N GLY A 125 -9.09 -0.41 9.24
CA GLY A 125 -7.65 -0.61 9.19
C GLY A 125 -7.08 -1.29 10.42
N GLU A 126 -7.68 -1.00 11.57
CA GLU A 126 -7.36 -1.57 12.87
C GLU A 126 -7.55 -3.09 12.93
N LEU A 127 -8.35 -3.67 12.02
CA LEU A 127 -8.53 -5.13 11.89
C LEU A 127 -7.45 -5.80 11.03
N LEU A 128 -6.56 -5.02 10.40
CA LEU A 128 -5.46 -5.48 9.55
C LEU A 128 -4.13 -5.42 10.31
N ASP A 129 -4.11 -5.98 11.53
CA ASP A 129 -2.98 -5.93 12.47
C ASP A 129 -1.93 -7.04 12.24
N GLY A 130 -2.29 -8.07 11.48
CA GLY A 130 -1.41 -9.18 11.12
C GLY A 130 -0.22 -8.73 10.27
N ALA A 131 0.93 -9.41 10.45
CA ALA A 131 2.16 -9.04 9.74
C ALA A 131 2.01 -9.05 8.20
N TYR A 132 1.25 -9.99 7.65
CA TYR A 132 1.00 -10.08 6.21
C TYR A 132 0.06 -8.98 5.70
N ASP A 133 -1.02 -8.69 6.44
CA ASP A 133 -1.94 -7.61 6.13
C ASP A 133 -1.22 -6.25 6.14
N ARG A 134 -0.41 -6.00 7.18
CA ARG A 134 0.43 -4.80 7.32
C ARG A 134 1.43 -4.66 6.18
N ARG A 135 2.04 -5.75 5.71
CA ARG A 135 2.98 -5.70 4.59
C ARG A 135 2.33 -5.17 3.32
N VAL A 136 1.12 -5.64 3.00
CA VAL A 136 0.38 -5.15 1.82
C VAL A 136 -0.02 -3.68 1.98
N LEU A 137 -0.58 -3.31 3.14
CA LEU A 137 -0.96 -1.93 3.44
C LEU A 137 0.20 -0.96 3.27
N ARG A 138 1.38 -1.35 3.74
CA ARG A 138 2.59 -0.57 3.61
C ARG A 138 2.98 -0.37 2.15
N VAL A 139 3.04 -1.44 1.35
CA VAL A 139 3.34 -1.27 -0.08
C VAL A 139 2.32 -0.34 -0.74
N LEU A 140 1.02 -0.51 -0.48
CA LEU A 140 -0.03 0.38 -1.03
C LEU A 140 0.16 1.86 -0.67
N ALA A 141 0.64 2.18 0.54
CA ALA A 141 0.84 3.56 0.95
C ALA A 141 2.00 4.28 0.24
N GLU A 142 2.88 3.56 -0.47
CA GLU A 142 3.88 4.19 -1.34
C GLU A 142 3.25 4.89 -2.55
N LEU A 143 2.03 4.50 -2.93
CA LEU A 143 1.42 4.84 -4.21
C LEU A 143 1.28 6.35 -4.48
N PRO A 144 0.75 7.17 -3.55
CA PRO A 144 0.62 8.60 -3.80
C PRO A 144 1.97 9.30 -4.04
N GLY A 145 3.01 8.89 -3.32
CA GLY A 145 4.37 9.43 -3.50
C GLY A 145 4.99 8.99 -4.83
N ARG A 146 4.69 7.77 -5.30
CA ARG A 146 5.14 7.30 -6.62
C ARG A 146 4.48 8.04 -7.76
N LEU A 147 3.18 8.37 -7.66
CA LEU A 147 2.43 9.07 -8.72
C LEU A 147 2.98 10.46 -9.06
N VAL A 148 3.63 11.11 -8.10
CA VAL A 148 4.22 12.45 -8.25
C VAL A 148 5.74 12.42 -8.46
N SER A 149 6.36 11.23 -8.38
CA SER A 149 7.80 11.05 -8.59
C SER A 149 8.16 11.09 -10.07
N ARG A 150 9.32 11.69 -10.40
CA ARG A 150 9.90 11.61 -11.75
C ARG A 150 10.52 10.24 -12.06
N ASP A 151 10.90 9.51 -11.02
CA ASP A 151 11.36 8.13 -11.11
C ASP A 151 10.47 7.27 -10.19
N PRO A 152 9.30 6.84 -10.70
CA PRO A 152 8.29 6.19 -9.90
C PRO A 152 8.55 4.71 -9.67
N GLY A 153 9.59 4.11 -10.29
CA GLY A 153 9.97 2.69 -10.12
C GLY A 153 8.81 1.69 -10.22
N TRP A 154 7.88 1.88 -11.16
CA TRP A 154 6.61 1.12 -11.25
C TRP A 154 6.80 -0.38 -11.32
N GLU A 155 7.76 -0.84 -12.11
CA GLU A 155 8.04 -2.26 -12.30
C GLU A 155 8.34 -2.98 -10.98
N ALA A 156 9.32 -2.48 -10.22
CA ALA A 156 9.68 -3.06 -8.92
C ALA A 156 8.55 -2.91 -7.89
N TYR A 157 7.78 -1.83 -7.95
CA TYR A 157 6.63 -1.62 -7.07
C TYR A 157 5.52 -2.66 -7.30
N LEU A 158 5.11 -2.85 -8.55
CA LEU A 158 4.03 -3.78 -8.90
C LEU A 158 4.39 -5.22 -8.51
N VAL A 159 5.62 -5.64 -8.76
CA VAL A 159 6.11 -6.97 -8.34
C VAL A 159 6.06 -7.12 -6.83
N ARG A 160 6.57 -6.14 -6.06
CA ARG A 160 6.52 -6.18 -4.59
C ARG A 160 5.09 -6.23 -4.05
N LEU A 161 4.17 -5.46 -4.63
CA LEU A 161 2.76 -5.47 -4.22
C LEU A 161 2.12 -6.83 -4.49
N ALA A 162 2.36 -7.39 -5.68
CA ALA A 162 1.84 -8.69 -6.06
C ALA A 162 2.36 -9.83 -5.15
N LEU A 163 3.65 -9.82 -4.82
CA LEU A 163 4.25 -10.80 -3.92
C LEU A 163 3.76 -10.63 -2.47
N ALA A 164 3.68 -9.40 -1.96
CA ALA A 164 3.13 -9.14 -0.63
C ALA A 164 1.68 -9.62 -0.52
N TYR A 165 0.87 -9.38 -1.55
CA TYR A 165 -0.51 -9.83 -1.60
C TYR A 165 -0.62 -11.36 -1.76
N HIS A 166 0.28 -11.99 -2.52
CA HIS A 166 0.37 -13.45 -2.59
C HIS A 166 0.54 -14.06 -1.19
N ASP A 167 1.54 -13.59 -0.44
CA ASP A 167 1.81 -14.07 0.92
C ASP A 167 0.61 -13.83 1.85
N ALA A 168 -0.04 -12.66 1.76
CA ALA A 168 -1.25 -12.37 2.53
C ALA A 168 -2.40 -13.30 2.17
N HIS A 169 -2.62 -13.61 0.89
CA HIS A 169 -3.66 -14.54 0.47
C HIS A 169 -3.44 -15.96 1.02
N GLU A 170 -2.20 -16.45 1.04
CA GLU A 170 -1.87 -17.79 1.54
C GLU A 170 -1.93 -17.89 3.08
N ARG A 171 -1.56 -16.81 3.79
CA ARG A 171 -1.36 -16.85 5.26
C ARG A 171 -2.46 -16.15 6.05
N ALA A 172 -3.20 -15.25 5.40
CA ALA A 172 -4.21 -14.37 5.96
C ALA A 172 -5.37 -14.22 4.96
N PRO A 173 -6.07 -15.31 4.60
CA PRO A 173 -7.06 -15.28 3.53
C PRO A 173 -8.18 -14.29 3.81
N ALA A 174 -8.63 -13.62 2.75
CA ALA A 174 -9.68 -12.61 2.79
C ALA A 174 -11.09 -13.22 2.92
N VAL A 175 -11.27 -14.46 2.49
CA VAL A 175 -12.52 -15.20 2.63
C VAL A 175 -12.39 -16.28 3.72
N PRO A 176 -13.49 -16.66 4.39
CA PRO A 176 -13.45 -17.75 5.36
C PRO A 176 -12.99 -19.07 4.76
N VAL A 177 -12.36 -19.90 5.58
CA VAL A 177 -11.87 -21.23 5.19
C VAL A 177 -12.66 -22.30 5.93
N GLY A 178 -13.11 -23.33 5.20
CA GLY A 178 -13.97 -24.40 5.71
C GLY A 178 -15.34 -23.86 6.11
N ASP A 179 -15.91 -24.39 7.18
CA ASP A 179 -17.25 -24.01 7.67
C ASP A 179 -17.24 -22.78 8.59
N ARG A 180 -16.12 -22.04 8.67
CA ARG A 180 -16.02 -20.87 9.53
C ARG A 180 -16.87 -19.71 9.00
N PRO A 181 -17.58 -18.96 9.85
CA PRO A 181 -18.37 -17.82 9.41
C PRO A 181 -17.49 -16.62 9.01
N ALA A 182 -18.03 -15.78 8.13
CA ALA A 182 -17.42 -14.49 7.79
C ALA A 182 -17.50 -13.51 8.98
N GLY A 183 -16.34 -13.23 9.59
CA GLY A 183 -16.17 -12.14 10.56
C GLY A 183 -15.68 -10.80 9.95
N PRO A 184 -15.65 -9.71 10.74
CA PRO A 184 -15.24 -8.36 10.29
C PRO A 184 -13.85 -8.27 9.63
N VAL A 185 -12.89 -9.09 10.06
CA VAL A 185 -11.55 -9.15 9.46
C VAL A 185 -11.59 -9.54 7.98
N HIS A 186 -12.53 -10.41 7.58
CA HIS A 186 -12.69 -10.80 6.17
C HIS A 186 -13.16 -9.61 5.33
N ALA A 187 -14.07 -8.79 5.85
CA ALA A 187 -14.49 -7.56 5.17
C ALA A 187 -13.32 -6.59 4.98
N ALA A 188 -12.46 -6.42 6.00
CA ALA A 188 -11.27 -5.58 5.91
C ALA A 188 -10.27 -6.12 4.86
N ARG A 189 -10.03 -7.43 4.82
CA ARG A 189 -9.13 -8.07 3.86
C ARG A 189 -9.68 -8.11 2.43
N VAL A 190 -11.00 -8.20 2.26
CA VAL A 190 -11.66 -8.06 0.95
C VAL A 190 -11.47 -6.64 0.42
N ARG A 191 -11.55 -5.63 1.30
CA ARG A 191 -11.24 -4.25 0.92
C ARG A 191 -9.76 -4.07 0.56
N LEU A 192 -8.85 -4.71 1.29
CA LEU A 192 -7.42 -4.76 0.93
C LEU A 192 -7.20 -5.39 -0.45
N ALA A 193 -7.87 -6.52 -0.73
CA ALA A 193 -7.84 -7.17 -2.04
C ALA A 193 -8.38 -6.25 -3.16
N ARG A 194 -9.42 -5.46 -2.87
CA ARG A 194 -9.94 -4.46 -3.82
C ARG A 194 -8.88 -3.42 -4.17
N ALA A 195 -8.25 -2.83 -3.15
CA ALA A 195 -7.19 -1.84 -3.35
C ALA A 195 -6.02 -2.43 -4.16
N VAL A 196 -5.60 -3.68 -3.87
CA VAL A 196 -4.58 -4.38 -4.68
C VAL A 196 -5.03 -4.56 -6.14
N ARG A 197 -6.27 -4.99 -6.37
CA ARG A 197 -6.83 -5.17 -7.72
C ARG A 197 -6.86 -3.87 -8.52
N ASP A 198 -7.16 -2.75 -7.86
CA ASP A 198 -7.25 -1.44 -8.50
C ASP A 198 -5.86 -0.90 -8.89
N VAL A 199 -4.79 -1.33 -8.20
CA VAL A 199 -3.40 -0.94 -8.50
C VAL A 199 -2.72 -1.87 -9.50
N LEU A 200 -2.84 -3.19 -9.33
CA LEU A 200 -2.14 -4.15 -10.18
C LEU A 200 -2.76 -4.15 -11.59
N PRO A 201 -1.97 -3.94 -12.67
CA PRO A 201 -2.47 -4.10 -14.02
C PRO A 201 -2.76 -5.58 -14.27
N GLY A 202 -3.79 -5.82 -15.09
CA GLY A 202 -4.22 -7.16 -15.44
C GLY A 202 -5.29 -7.11 -16.52
N PRO A 203 -5.73 -8.27 -17.02
CA PRO A 203 -6.70 -8.33 -18.08
C PRO A 203 -8.03 -7.68 -17.66
N ASP A 204 -8.63 -6.88 -18.55
CA ASP A 204 -9.93 -6.22 -18.29
C ASP A 204 -11.08 -7.23 -18.10
N ARG A 205 -10.90 -8.50 -18.52
CA ARG A 205 -11.86 -9.59 -18.32
C ARG A 205 -11.14 -10.84 -17.81
N LEU A 206 -11.75 -11.48 -16.82
CA LEU A 206 -11.31 -12.74 -16.20
C LEU A 206 -12.25 -13.88 -16.55
#